data_AF-B8H6S3-F1
#
_entry.id   AF-B8H6S3-F1
#
_cell.length_a   1.000
_cell.length_b   1.000
_cell.length_c   1.000
_cell.angle_alpha   90.00
_cell.angle_beta   90.00
_cell.angle_gamma   90.00
#
_symmetry.space_group_name_H-M   'P 1'
#
loop_
_entity.id
_entity.type
_entity.pdbx_description
1 polymer ?
#
loop_
_entity_poly.entity_id
_entity_poly.type
_entity_poly.pdbx_seq_one_letter_code
_entity_poly.pdbx_strand_id
1 'polypeptide(L)'
;MSDAPAPEEKLSYRLLSGPDDRAFCERISAALAEGYVLHGSPAVTFNGSSVIVAQAVVLPAAIASADAAVATAVDSLESAGDEAEFDGEGHA
;
A
#
# COMPACT_ATOMS: atom_id res chain seq x y z
N MET A 1 34.68 -7.19 13.14
CA MET A 1 33.55 -7.89 12.49
C MET A 1 32.30 -7.12 12.88
N SER A 2 32.00 -6.02 12.18
CA SER A 2 30.78 -5.25 12.43
C SER A 2 29.78 -5.64 11.35
N ASP A 3 28.78 -6.40 11.77
CA ASP A 3 27.59 -6.73 11.01
C ASP A 3 26.89 -5.42 10.64
N ALA A 4 27.03 -4.99 9.38
CA ALA A 4 26.24 -3.90 8.84
C ALA A 4 24.80 -4.44 8.72
N PRO A 5 23.78 -3.76 9.27
CA PRO A 5 22.42 -4.28 9.19
C PRO A 5 22.06 -4.49 7.73
N ALA A 6 21.65 -5.71 7.39
CA ALA A 6 21.11 -6.05 6.08
C ALA A 6 20.06 -5.00 5.69
N PRO A 7 19.99 -4.60 4.41
CA PRO A 7 19.06 -3.55 3.99
C PRO A 7 17.66 -3.98 4.40
N GLU A 8 17.10 -3.30 5.42
CA GLU A 8 15.72 -3.53 5.86
C GLU A 8 14.85 -3.40 4.63
N GLU A 9 14.19 -4.50 4.27
CA GLU A 9 13.27 -4.55 3.15
C GLU A 9 12.16 -3.53 3.44
N LYS A 10 12.24 -2.36 2.79
CA LYS A 10 11.38 -1.23 3.12
C LYS A 10 9.92 -1.62 2.89
N LEU A 11 9.14 -1.63 3.96
CA LEU A 11 7.72 -1.95 3.90
C LEU A 11 7.01 -1.00 2.95
N SER A 12 6.33 -1.55 1.96
CA SER A 12 5.54 -0.82 0.95
C SER A 12 4.46 0.10 1.50
N TYR A 13 3.94 -0.22 2.69
CA TYR A 13 2.90 0.53 3.40
C TYR A 13 3.26 0.60 4.88
N ARG A 14 3.12 1.78 5.48
CA ARG A 14 3.28 2.00 6.92
C ARG A 14 2.18 2.92 7.42
N LEU A 15 1.51 2.54 8.50
CA LEU A 15 0.61 3.42 9.23
C LEU A 15 1.36 3.98 10.45
N LEU A 16 1.68 5.26 10.41
CA LEU A 16 2.31 5.95 11.52
C LEU A 16 1.23 6.56 12.41
N SER A 17 1.22 6.22 13.69
CA SER A 17 0.31 6.80 14.67
C SER A 17 1.05 7.31 15.90
N GLY A 18 0.46 8.28 16.58
CA GLY A 18 1.03 8.87 17.79
C GLY A 18 0.30 10.15 18.21
N PRO A 19 0.73 10.77 19.31
CA PRO A 19 0.25 12.09 19.68
C PRO A 19 0.61 13.13 18.62
N ASP A 20 -0.20 14.19 18.52
CA ASP A 20 0.10 15.36 17.68
C ASP A 20 1.26 16.17 18.28
N ASP A 21 2.49 15.71 18.04
CA ASP A 21 3.71 16.33 18.56
C ASP A 21 4.84 16.42 17.52
N ARG A 22 5.93 17.09 17.89
CA ARG A 22 7.11 17.23 17.02
C ARG A 22 7.69 15.87 16.63
N ALA A 23 7.68 14.89 17.53
CA ALA A 23 8.25 13.57 17.25
C ALA A 23 7.43 12.82 16.18
N PHE A 24 6.11 13.01 16.15
CA PHE A 24 5.26 12.52 15.07
C PHE A 24 5.61 13.19 13.74
N CYS A 25 5.72 14.53 13.72
CA CYS A 25 6.13 15.27 12.52
C CYS A 25 7.49 14.80 11.99
N GLU A 26 8.48 14.59 12.87
CA GLU A 26 9.81 14.09 12.50
C GLU A 26 9.75 12.69 11.87
N ARG A 27 8.93 11.77 12.41
CA ARG A 27 8.75 10.43 11.84
C ARG A 27 8.12 10.48 10.44
N ILE A 28 7.15 11.36 10.23
CA ILE A 28 6.54 11.56 8.91
C ILE A 28 7.55 12.16 7.94
N SER A 29 8.29 13.18 8.34
CA SER A 29 9.35 13.79 7.51
C SER A 29 10.45 12.79 7.14
N ALA A 30 10.85 11.90 8.07
CA ALA A 30 11.80 10.84 7.79
C ALA A 30 11.26 9.86 6.72
N ALA A 31 10.01 9.41 6.86
CA ALA A 31 9.38 8.54 5.86
C ALA A 31 9.31 9.23 4.48
N LEU A 32 8.99 10.52 4.43
CA LEU A 32 9.00 11.28 3.17
C LEU A 32 10.40 11.36 2.56
N ALA A 33 11.44 11.58 3.38
CA ALA A 33 12.84 11.59 2.93
C ALA A 33 13.31 10.22 2.41
N GLU A 34 12.74 9.13 2.93
CA GLU A 34 12.99 7.77 2.49
C GLU A 34 12.32 7.40 1.16
N GLY A 35 11.47 8.30 0.61
CA GLY A 35 10.77 8.13 -0.66
C GLY A 35 9.31 7.68 -0.53
N TYR A 36 8.75 7.65 0.67
CA TYR A 36 7.33 7.41 0.85
C TYR A 36 6.49 8.63 0.44
N VAL A 37 5.23 8.39 0.10
CA VAL A 37 4.23 9.43 -0.16
C VAL A 37 3.05 9.27 0.81
N LEU A 38 2.39 10.38 1.13
CA LEU A 38 1.22 10.37 1.99
C LEU A 38 0.03 9.74 1.25
N HIS A 39 -0.63 8.79 1.90
CA HIS A 39 -1.82 8.14 1.35
C HIS A 39 -3.08 8.71 2.02
N GLY A 40 -3.79 9.57 1.29
CA GLY A 40 -5.03 10.19 1.75
C GLY A 40 -4.84 11.20 2.88
N SER A 41 -5.96 11.58 3.51
CA SER A 41 -5.99 12.54 4.62
C SER A 41 -5.62 11.88 5.96
N PRO A 42 -4.98 12.62 6.88
CA PRO A 42 -4.70 12.13 8.23
C PRO A 42 -6.00 11.86 9.00
N ALA A 43 -6.00 10.80 9.79
CA ALA A 43 -7.03 10.53 10.78
C ALA A 43 -6.61 11.14 12.12
N VAL A 44 -7.50 11.90 12.76
CA VAL A 44 -7.23 12.57 14.03
C VAL A 44 -8.34 12.24 15.01
N THR A 45 -7.99 11.81 16.21
CA THR A 45 -8.96 11.47 17.28
C THR A 45 -8.45 11.92 18.64
N PHE A 46 -9.35 12.29 19.54
CA PHE A 46 -8.99 12.67 20.91
C PHE A 46 -9.24 11.49 21.86
N ASN A 47 -8.21 11.05 22.58
CA ASN A 47 -8.30 9.88 23.47
C ASN A 47 -8.74 10.23 24.91
N GLY A 48 -9.18 11.46 25.17
CA GLY A 48 -9.51 11.95 26.51
C GLY A 48 -8.35 12.65 27.24
N SER A 49 -7.14 12.60 26.71
CA SER A 49 -5.96 13.29 27.28
C SER A 49 -5.13 14.03 26.24
N SER A 50 -5.00 13.48 25.03
CA SER A 50 -4.21 14.05 23.95
C SER A 50 -4.84 13.74 22.60
N VAL A 51 -4.54 14.58 21.62
CA VAL A 51 -4.92 14.35 20.23
C VAL A 51 -3.97 13.30 19.66
N ILE A 52 -4.53 12.21 19.14
CA ILE A 52 -3.83 11.14 18.46
C ILE A 52 -4.06 11.30 16.96
N VAL A 53 -2.97 11.34 16.21
CA VAL A 53 -2.96 11.42 14.75
C VAL A 53 -2.47 10.10 14.20
N ALA A 54 -3.07 9.68 13.09
CA ALA A 54 -2.62 8.57 12.28
C ALA A 54 -2.53 9.00 10.82
N GLN A 55 -1.39 8.72 10.19
CA GLN A 55 -1.14 9.00 8.78
C GLN A 55 -0.55 7.77 8.12
N ALA A 56 -1.17 7.35 7.01
CA ALA A 56 -0.65 6.30 6.16
C ALA A 56 0.40 6.87 5.19
N VAL A 57 1.50 6.14 5.03
CA VAL A 57 2.54 6.42 4.06
C VAL A 57 2.82 5.17 3.22
N VAL A 58 3.00 5.36 1.92
CA VAL A 58 3.16 4.29 0.93
C VAL A 58 4.36 4.52 0.04
N LEU A 59 5.03 3.47 -0.40
CA LEU A 59 6.05 3.56 -1.44
C LEU A 59 5.39 3.52 -2.83
N PRO A 60 5.64 4.52 -3.70
CA PRO A 60 5.07 4.54 -5.05
C PRO A 60 5.38 3.29 -5.87
N ALA A 61 6.59 2.73 -5.70
CA ALA A 61 7.02 1.51 -6.40
C ALA A 61 6.09 0.31 -6.11
N ALA A 62 5.57 0.22 -4.89
CA ALA A 62 4.66 -0.85 -4.52
C ALA A 62 3.24 -0.64 -5.05
N ILE A 63 2.78 0.61 -5.12
CA ILE A 63 1.48 0.94 -5.73
C ILE A 63 1.51 0.62 -7.22
N ALA A 64 2.58 0.97 -7.93
CA ALA A 64 2.75 0.63 -9.34
C ALA A 64 2.74 -0.90 -9.56
N SER A 65 3.39 -1.67 -8.68
CA SER A 65 3.37 -3.13 -8.77
C SER A 65 1.97 -3.73 -8.53
N ALA A 66 1.19 -3.17 -7.61
CA ALA A 66 -0.17 -3.62 -7.35
C ALA A 66 -1.10 -3.31 -8.52
N ASP A 67 -1.00 -2.10 -9.09
CA ASP A 67 -1.80 -1.68 -10.25
C ASP A 67 -1.50 -2.55 -11.48
N ALA A 68 -0.21 -2.83 -11.73
CA ALA A 68 0.22 -3.74 -12.79
C ALA A 68 -0.33 -5.17 -12.60
N ALA A 69 -0.28 -5.70 -11.37
CA ALA A 69 -0.83 -7.02 -11.07
C ALA A 69 -2.36 -7.09 -11.27
N VAL A 70 -3.09 -6.02 -10.92
CA VAL A 70 -4.53 -5.90 -11.19
C VAL A 70 -4.81 -5.89 -12.69
N ALA A 71 -4.07 -5.09 -13.46
CA ALA A 71 -4.22 -5.05 -14.92
C ALA A 71 -3.99 -6.43 -15.57
N THR A 72 -2.94 -7.16 -15.15
CA THR A 72 -2.68 -8.53 -15.63
C THR A 72 -3.79 -9.51 -15.26
N ALA A 73 -4.37 -9.38 -14.07
CA ALA A 73 -5.47 -10.24 -13.64
C ALA A 73 -6.76 -9.99 -14.44
N VAL A 74 -7.04 -8.72 -14.79
CA VAL A 74 -8.19 -8.37 -15.65
C VAL A 74 -8.01 -8.92 -17.06
N ASP A 75 -6.83 -8.72 -17.67
CA ASP A 75 -6.50 -9.24 -19.00
C ASP A 75 -6.63 -10.77 -19.09
N SER A 76 -6.20 -11.47 -18.02
CA SER A 76 -6.35 -12.92 -17.92
C SER A 76 -7.81 -13.38 -17.83
N LEU A 77 -8.68 -12.61 -17.18
CA LEU A 77 -10.10 -12.93 -17.04
C LEU A 77 -10.86 -12.65 -18.35
N GLU A 78 -10.54 -11.56 -19.04
CA GLU A 78 -11.12 -11.23 -20.36
C GLU A 78 -10.72 -12.29 -21.39
N SER A 79 -9.47 -12.74 -21.38
CA SER A 79 -8.99 -13.81 -22.28
C SER A 79 -9.63 -15.17 -21.97
N ALA A 80 -9.91 -15.48 -20.70
CA ALA A 80 -10.55 -16.72 -20.30
C ALA A 80 -12.07 -16.75 -20.56
N GLY A 81 -12.71 -15.59 -20.76
CA GLY A 81 -14.13 -15.47 -21.09
C GLY A 81 -14.45 -15.71 -22.57
N ASP A 82 -13.44 -15.69 -23.45
CA ASP A 82 -13.61 -15.80 -24.91
C ASP A 82 -13.49 -17.26 -25.42
N GLU A 83 -12.93 -18.18 -24.62
CA GLU A 83 -12.74 -19.60 -25.01
C GLU A 83 -13.90 -20.53 -24.64
N ALA A 84 -15.01 -20.01 -24.10
CA ALA A 84 -16.24 -20.78 -23.96
C ALA A 84 -17.00 -20.83 -25.29
N GLU A 85 -16.36 -21.36 -26.34
CA GLU A 85 -17.08 -21.86 -27.52
C GLU A 85 -17.89 -23.07 -27.04
N PHE A 86 -19.17 -22.84 -26.71
CA PHE A 86 -20.14 -23.91 -26.48
C PHE A 86 -20.35 -24.62 -27.82
N ASP A 87 -19.61 -25.72 -28.01
CA ASP A 87 -19.78 -26.70 -29.06
C ASP A 87 -21.12 -27.40 -28.84
N GLY A 88 -22.20 -26.72 -29.21
CA GLY A 88 -23.56 -27.20 -29.03
C GLY A 88 -23.80 -28.53 -29.74
N GLU A 89 -23.48 -29.63 -29.07
CA GLU A 89 -23.80 -31.00 -29.45
C GLU A 89 -24.62 -31.64 -28.32
N GLY A 90 -25.86 -32.00 -28.64
CA GLY A 90 -26.76 -32.79 -27.80
C GLY A 90 -27.99 -32.01 -27.29
N HIS A 91 -29.23 -32.44 -27.47
CA HIS A 91 -29.77 -33.67 -28.05
C HIS A 91 -31.20 -33.32 -28.52
N ALA A 92 -31.61 -33.88 -29.66
CA ALA A 92 -32.98 -33.78 -30.20
C ALA A 92 -34.06 -34.35 -29.26
#